data_AF-K1ZN96-F1
#
_entry.id   AF-K1ZN96-F1
#
_cell.length_a   1.000
_cell.length_b   1.000
_cell.length_c   1.000
_cell.angle_alpha   90.00
_cell.angle_beta   90.00
_cell.angle_gamma   90.00
#
_symmetry.space_group_name_H-M   'P 1'
#
loop_
_entity.id
_entity.type
_entity.pdbx_description
1 polymer ?
#
loop_
_entity_poly.entity_id
_entity_poly.type
_entity_poly.pdbx_seq_one_letter_code
_entity_poly.pdbx_strand_id
1 'polypeptide(L)'
;MQKTETSPTQPRDMKLFWQTLLMTVFIVSFTIVCTEKAQAGNPLYMAADNTPLIWDTTQTIKYKVDPKGLGKLSYSESVALVQIALSVWENVADVNIKFEYLGPLNEALNADNWESVASNNIYAEAQDTTNMTATQSQQQHYVVIGFDNTGEIMTAKGSANATGVQSITGVLGTYEDPQFITSAHVFINGLYYNGTDNDAVDLNLVDLLAIVIHELGHTLGLDHTLFNYDIYQDILSGSIDSSNARFLPTMFPRFVQSTGEHIVSLHPDDIATLQWLYGDGATGTISGEISDAGGSPVETMLVTVRNTASPLCEAYSQSTSILCSDLNTSPSGDGQAYFNASYCLDGYQLGTYQIPLLENGSYTIDVQEIPEQFSSSIARFDYSVREIPGGAEFYNTLDEANEDTFAITPVNFMQYNLYNKDIVLASTVSGYGDAERVGYAYFETDPLFETTETNDTYCPETGDITEDMIAETLSQANFAISSDLQEDTQTPIGGCSLRPLNKTHKTQSLSFLCITLFALVCLSTSRLVKSL
;
A
#
# COMPACT_ATOMS: atom_id res chain seq x y z
N MET A 1 32.45 -73.73 -20.35
CA MET A 1 33.35 -72.67 -19.86
C MET A 1 33.37 -71.57 -20.91
N GLN A 2 32.54 -70.56 -20.74
CA GLN A 2 32.46 -69.41 -21.65
C GLN A 2 32.85 -68.19 -20.81
N LYS A 3 33.98 -67.58 -21.16
CA LYS A 3 34.60 -66.48 -20.43
C LYS A 3 33.98 -65.19 -20.98
N THR A 4 33.01 -64.63 -20.27
CA THR A 4 32.39 -63.35 -20.62
C THR A 4 33.31 -62.23 -20.13
N GLU A 5 33.94 -61.53 -21.07
CA GLU A 5 34.74 -60.34 -20.84
C GLU A 5 33.82 -59.17 -20.45
N THR A 6 33.97 -58.66 -19.23
CA THR A 6 33.35 -57.42 -18.79
C THR A 6 34.12 -56.24 -19.39
N SER A 7 33.50 -55.55 -20.35
CA SER A 7 34.01 -54.32 -20.94
C SER A 7 34.14 -53.23 -19.86
N PRO A 8 35.30 -52.53 -19.74
CA PRO A 8 35.44 -51.42 -18.81
C PRO A 8 34.62 -50.23 -19.30
N THR A 9 33.53 -49.91 -18.60
CA THR A 9 32.77 -48.67 -18.76
C THR A 9 33.72 -47.48 -18.55
N GLN A 10 33.91 -46.69 -19.61
CA GLN A 10 34.87 -45.60 -19.68
C GLN A 10 34.55 -44.45 -18.70
N PRO A 11 35.57 -43.76 -18.16
CA PRO A 11 35.43 -42.57 -17.29
C PRO A 11 34.90 -41.31 -17.99
N ARG A 12 34.38 -41.40 -19.22
CA ARG A 12 33.82 -40.25 -19.96
C ARG A 12 32.49 -39.78 -19.40
N ASP A 13 31.67 -40.68 -18.86
CA ASP A 13 30.35 -40.34 -18.34
C ASP A 13 30.42 -39.52 -17.04
N MET A 14 31.46 -39.74 -16.24
CA MET A 14 31.65 -39.00 -14.99
C MET A 14 32.03 -37.54 -15.24
N LYS A 15 32.82 -37.25 -16.29
CA LYS A 15 33.20 -35.87 -16.63
C LYS A 15 31.99 -35.06 -17.14
N LEU A 16 31.14 -35.68 -17.96
CA LEU A 16 29.92 -35.04 -18.44
C LEU A 16 28.95 -34.78 -17.29
N PHE A 17 28.78 -35.73 -16.37
CA PHE A 17 27.95 -35.57 -15.17
C PHE A 17 28.38 -34.39 -14.30
N TRP A 18 29.68 -34.26 -14.00
CA TRP A 18 30.19 -33.14 -13.20
C TRP A 18 30.09 -31.79 -13.91
N GLN A 19 30.25 -31.76 -15.25
CA GLN A 19 30.07 -30.54 -16.04
C GLN A 19 28.60 -30.08 -16.05
N THR A 20 27.65 -31.01 -16.22
CA THR A 20 26.23 -30.69 -16.15
C THR A 20 25.84 -30.23 -14.75
N LEU A 21 26.31 -30.91 -13.69
CA LEU A 21 26.02 -30.53 -12.30
C LEU A 21 26.56 -29.14 -11.95
N LEU A 22 27.81 -28.83 -12.32
CA LEU A 22 28.41 -27.51 -12.07
C LEU A 22 27.70 -26.42 -12.86
N MET A 23 27.28 -26.70 -14.09
CA MET A 23 26.54 -25.74 -14.91
C MET A 23 25.13 -25.50 -14.35
N THR A 24 24.44 -26.54 -13.86
CA THR A 24 23.15 -26.38 -13.17
C THR A 24 23.29 -25.60 -11.87
N VAL A 25 24.29 -25.92 -11.03
CA VAL A 25 24.56 -25.17 -9.79
C VAL A 25 24.92 -23.72 -10.08
N PHE A 26 25.71 -23.46 -11.13
CA PHE A 26 26.06 -22.10 -11.54
C PHE A 26 24.84 -21.34 -12.07
N ILE A 27 24.02 -21.94 -12.93
CA ILE A 27 22.80 -21.32 -13.44
C ILE A 27 21.83 -21.02 -12.30
N VAL A 28 21.60 -21.98 -11.38
CA VAL A 28 20.72 -21.80 -10.22
C VAL A 28 21.28 -20.75 -9.24
N SER A 29 22.59 -20.76 -8.97
CA SER A 29 23.21 -19.75 -8.10
C SER A 29 23.20 -18.36 -8.75
N PHE A 30 23.39 -18.27 -10.07
CA PHE A 30 23.35 -17.01 -10.81
C PHE A 30 21.92 -16.47 -10.94
N THR A 31 20.90 -17.32 -11.09
CA THR A 31 19.50 -16.89 -11.03
C THR A 31 19.05 -16.49 -9.62
N ILE A 32 19.60 -17.10 -8.57
CA ILE A 32 19.30 -16.71 -7.17
C ILE A 32 20.02 -15.41 -6.75
N VAL A 33 21.15 -15.06 -7.37
CA VAL A 33 21.97 -13.89 -6.98
C VAL A 33 21.65 -12.62 -7.78
N CYS A 34 20.88 -12.71 -8.88
CA CYS A 34 20.59 -11.57 -9.75
C CYS A 34 19.12 -11.15 -9.82
N THR A 35 18.26 -11.60 -8.89
CA THR A 35 16.96 -10.95 -8.71
C THR A 35 17.19 -9.67 -7.93
N GLU A 36 17.45 -8.57 -8.63
CA GLU A 36 17.23 -7.26 -8.04
C GLU A 36 15.80 -7.26 -7.48
N LYS A 37 15.65 -6.84 -6.22
CA LYS A 37 14.35 -6.66 -5.60
C LYS A 37 13.69 -5.49 -6.31
N ALA A 38 13.07 -5.78 -7.43
CA ALA A 38 12.21 -4.81 -8.07
C ALA A 38 11.04 -4.52 -7.10
N GLN A 39 10.54 -3.28 -7.12
CA GLN A 39 9.66 -2.72 -6.09
C GLN A 39 8.19 -2.67 -6.46
N ALA A 40 7.31 -3.10 -5.56
CA ALA A 40 5.90 -3.32 -5.85
C ALA A 40 4.93 -2.38 -5.12
N GLY A 41 3.80 -2.03 -5.73
CA GLY A 41 2.71 -1.29 -5.07
C GLY A 41 2.98 0.21 -5.01
N ASN A 42 2.18 0.98 -4.25
CA ASN A 42 2.32 2.43 -4.16
C ASN A 42 2.99 2.86 -2.84
N PRO A 43 4.33 2.76 -2.69
CA PRO A 43 5.00 3.29 -1.51
C PRO A 43 5.04 4.84 -1.55
N LEU A 44 4.83 5.45 -0.39
CA LEU A 44 4.84 6.91 -0.24
C LEU A 44 6.23 7.52 -0.47
N TYR A 45 7.27 6.83 -0.01
CA TYR A 45 8.67 7.26 -0.14
C TYR A 45 9.59 6.11 -0.45
N MET A 46 10.69 6.46 -1.10
CA MET A 46 11.70 5.54 -1.61
C MET A 46 13.06 5.92 -1.05
N ALA A 47 13.82 4.94 -0.62
CA ALA A 47 15.21 5.06 -0.25
C ALA A 47 16.11 5.01 -1.49
N ALA A 48 17.37 5.42 -1.32
CA ALA A 48 18.32 5.55 -2.42
C ALA A 48 18.74 4.23 -3.08
N ASP A 49 18.51 3.10 -2.42
CA ASP A 49 18.75 1.77 -2.97
C ASP A 49 17.54 1.21 -3.72
N ASN A 50 16.54 2.06 -4.04
CA ASN A 50 15.26 1.62 -4.58
C ASN A 50 14.66 0.55 -3.65
N THR A 51 14.55 0.87 -2.37
CA THR A 51 13.68 0.16 -1.43
C THR A 51 12.67 1.14 -0.83
N PRO A 52 11.45 0.71 -0.46
CA PRO A 52 10.51 1.61 0.18
C PRO A 52 11.04 2.04 1.53
N LEU A 53 10.79 3.30 1.86
CA LEU A 53 11.04 3.79 3.20
C LEU A 53 9.94 3.25 4.14
N ILE A 54 10.32 2.36 5.05
CA ILE A 54 9.41 1.67 5.97
C ILE A 54 9.80 1.90 7.43
N TRP A 55 8.94 1.51 8.37
CA TRP A 55 9.32 1.37 9.78
C TRP A 55 10.19 0.12 10.03
N ASP A 56 11.08 0.19 11.02
CA ASP A 56 11.75 -0.98 11.58
C ASP A 56 10.75 -1.79 12.45
N THR A 57 10.18 -2.85 11.88
CA THR A 57 9.20 -3.72 12.55
C THR A 57 9.80 -4.69 13.57
N THR A 58 11.11 -4.65 13.80
CA THR A 58 11.68 -5.33 14.98
C THR A 58 11.30 -4.63 16.29
N GLN A 59 10.78 -3.39 16.19
CA GLN A 59 10.29 -2.58 17.29
C GLN A 59 8.81 -2.21 17.09
N THR A 60 8.15 -1.87 18.19
CA THR A 60 6.81 -1.29 18.15
C THR A 60 6.86 0.15 17.66
N ILE A 61 5.93 0.52 16.78
CA ILE A 61 5.69 1.90 16.37
C ILE A 61 5.00 2.62 17.51
N LYS A 62 5.70 3.53 18.16
CA LYS A 62 5.20 4.29 19.30
C LYS A 62 4.33 5.44 18.84
N TYR A 63 3.27 5.74 19.58
CA TYR A 63 2.43 6.90 19.30
C TYR A 63 1.94 7.62 20.54
N LYS A 64 1.67 8.92 20.39
CA LYS A 64 1.01 9.78 21.38
C LYS A 64 -0.21 10.45 20.77
N VAL A 65 -1.18 10.75 21.62
CA VAL A 65 -2.47 11.33 21.20
C VAL A 65 -2.67 12.69 21.85
N ASP A 66 -3.25 13.64 21.12
CA ASP A 66 -3.65 14.95 21.65
C ASP A 66 -4.66 14.82 22.81
N PRO A 67 -4.42 15.44 23.98
CA PRO A 67 -5.27 15.31 25.15
C PRO A 67 -6.68 15.91 25.03
N LYS A 68 -7.01 16.67 23.96
CA LYS A 68 -8.30 17.40 23.87
C LYS A 68 -9.50 16.61 23.35
N GLY A 69 -9.28 15.43 22.75
CA GLY A 69 -10.33 14.66 22.04
C GLY A 69 -10.67 15.24 20.65
N LEU A 70 -11.46 14.50 19.87
CA LEU A 70 -11.78 14.77 18.46
C LEU A 70 -13.25 15.14 18.27
N GLY A 71 -13.52 16.39 17.90
CA GLY A 71 -14.87 16.90 17.68
C GLY A 71 -15.74 16.71 18.93
N LYS A 72 -16.84 15.94 18.81
CA LYS A 72 -17.73 15.58 19.93
C LYS A 72 -17.24 14.38 20.76
N LEU A 73 -16.18 13.69 20.35
CA LEU A 73 -15.61 12.59 21.12
C LEU A 73 -14.81 13.14 22.31
N SER A 74 -15.00 12.53 23.47
CA SER A 74 -14.07 12.69 24.58
C SER A 74 -12.68 12.18 24.21
N TYR A 75 -11.69 12.54 25.01
CA TYR A 75 -10.33 12.05 24.85
C TYR A 75 -10.25 10.51 24.83
N SER A 76 -10.93 9.84 25.77
CA SER A 76 -10.99 8.38 25.86
C SER A 76 -11.59 7.73 24.62
N GLU A 77 -12.69 8.29 24.11
CA GLU A 77 -13.33 7.81 22.87
C GLU A 77 -12.43 8.04 21.65
N SER A 78 -11.69 9.16 21.62
CA SER A 78 -10.80 9.47 20.51
C SER A 78 -9.58 8.54 20.49
N VAL A 79 -9.02 8.21 21.66
CA VAL A 79 -7.98 7.18 21.79
C VAL A 79 -8.50 5.82 21.35
N ALA A 80 -9.71 5.44 21.73
CA ALA A 80 -10.32 4.17 21.32
C ALA A 80 -10.57 4.12 19.80
N LEU A 81 -11.05 5.20 19.17
CA LEU A 81 -11.19 5.31 17.70
C LEU A 81 -9.85 5.06 17.00
N VAL A 82 -8.78 5.73 17.45
CA VAL A 82 -7.42 5.57 16.91
C VAL A 82 -6.94 4.12 17.10
N GLN A 83 -7.18 3.51 18.25
CA GLN A 83 -6.79 2.11 18.50
C GLN A 83 -7.54 1.12 17.60
N ILE A 84 -8.84 1.35 17.33
CA ILE A 84 -9.59 0.55 16.36
C ILE A 84 -8.94 0.69 14.98
N ALA A 85 -8.64 1.91 14.53
CA ALA A 85 -8.02 2.15 13.24
C ALA A 85 -6.63 1.50 13.11
N LEU A 86 -5.76 1.64 14.12
CA LEU A 86 -4.46 0.97 14.17
C LEU A 86 -4.60 -0.56 14.12
N SER A 87 -5.62 -1.12 14.79
CA SER A 87 -5.84 -2.56 14.81
C SER A 87 -6.22 -3.13 13.44
N VAL A 88 -6.83 -2.33 12.55
CA VAL A 88 -7.12 -2.75 11.17
C VAL A 88 -5.81 -3.10 10.45
N TRP A 89 -4.81 -2.24 10.56
CA TRP A 89 -3.47 -2.46 10.00
C TRP A 89 -2.70 -3.59 10.70
N GLU A 90 -2.77 -3.71 12.04
CA GLU A 90 -2.10 -4.78 12.78
C GLU A 90 -2.66 -6.19 12.50
N ASN A 91 -3.90 -6.27 12.03
CA ASN A 91 -4.62 -7.52 11.77
C ASN A 91 -4.37 -8.09 10.37
N VAL A 92 -3.61 -7.40 9.52
CA VAL A 92 -3.17 -7.96 8.25
C VAL A 92 -2.30 -9.18 8.52
N ALA A 93 -2.56 -10.27 7.80
CA ALA A 93 -1.81 -11.50 7.98
C ALA A 93 -0.36 -11.32 7.47
N ASP A 94 0.56 -12.02 8.13
CA ASP A 94 1.96 -12.13 7.74
C ASP A 94 2.76 -10.81 7.72
N VAL A 95 2.24 -9.73 8.33
CA VAL A 95 2.99 -8.49 8.61
C VAL A 95 3.34 -8.37 10.09
N ASN A 96 4.51 -7.81 10.38
CA ASN A 96 5.04 -7.69 11.75
C ASN A 96 4.78 -6.32 12.42
N ILE A 97 3.83 -5.53 11.90
CA ILE A 97 3.53 -4.20 12.43
C ILE A 97 2.83 -4.32 13.79
N LYS A 98 3.30 -3.53 14.75
CA LYS A 98 2.73 -3.40 16.09
C LYS A 98 2.82 -1.97 16.59
N PHE A 99 1.78 -1.49 17.27
CA PHE A 99 1.74 -0.14 17.82
C PHE A 99 1.79 -0.13 19.35
N GLU A 100 2.42 0.90 19.91
CA GLU A 100 2.52 1.12 21.35
C GLU A 100 2.04 2.53 21.73
N TYR A 101 0.97 2.57 22.53
CA TYR A 101 0.43 3.82 23.04
C TYR A 101 1.25 4.33 24.23
N LEU A 102 1.88 5.51 24.07
CA LEU A 102 2.71 6.13 25.10
C LEU A 102 1.94 7.09 26.03
N GLY A 103 0.62 7.21 25.88
CA GLY A 103 -0.19 8.18 26.61
C GLY A 103 -0.45 9.49 25.85
N PRO A 104 -1.03 10.50 26.53
CA PRO A 104 -1.27 11.81 25.93
C PRO A 104 0.04 12.56 25.63
N LEU A 105 -0.06 13.55 24.74
CA LEU A 105 0.91 14.64 24.71
C LEU A 105 0.88 15.45 26.02
N ASN A 106 1.99 16.12 26.33
CA ASN A 106 2.12 16.91 27.57
C ASN A 106 1.21 18.15 27.58
N GLU A 107 0.81 18.62 26.40
CA GLU A 107 -0.09 19.75 26.19
C GLU A 107 -0.97 19.49 24.97
N ALA A 108 -2.14 20.15 24.93
CA ALA A 108 -3.04 20.08 23.80
C ALA A 108 -2.46 20.82 22.59
N LEU A 109 -2.65 20.27 21.40
CA LEU A 109 -2.19 20.91 20.17
C LEU A 109 -3.12 22.06 19.77
N ASN A 110 -2.53 23.14 19.27
CA ASN A 110 -3.20 24.31 18.73
C ASN A 110 -2.32 24.96 17.65
N ALA A 111 -2.82 26.04 17.04
CA ALA A 111 -2.12 26.76 15.98
C ALA A 111 -0.71 27.26 16.36
N ASP A 112 -0.47 27.55 17.64
CA ASP A 112 0.79 28.14 18.12
C ASP A 112 1.88 27.10 18.44
N ASN A 113 1.51 25.85 18.76
CA ASN A 113 2.48 24.85 19.23
C ASN A 113 2.63 23.60 18.35
N TRP A 114 1.69 23.32 17.43
CA TRP A 114 1.70 22.07 16.66
C TRP A 114 3.01 21.85 15.91
N GLU A 115 3.58 22.90 15.31
CA GLU A 115 4.83 22.81 14.52
C GLU A 115 6.02 22.40 15.40
N SER A 116 6.08 22.87 16.65
CA SER A 116 7.15 22.52 17.59
C SER A 116 7.09 21.06 18.07
N VAL A 117 5.90 20.45 18.02
CA VAL A 117 5.66 19.06 18.43
C VAL A 117 5.77 18.10 17.24
N ALA A 118 5.21 18.49 16.09
CA ALA A 118 4.99 17.66 14.91
C ALA A 118 5.00 18.48 13.60
N SER A 119 6.16 19.06 13.27
CA SER A 119 6.41 19.79 12.01
C SER A 119 6.25 18.92 10.76
N ASN A 120 6.04 19.54 9.59
CA ASN A 120 5.95 18.87 8.28
C ASN A 120 7.29 18.53 7.64
N ASN A 121 8.40 19.07 8.15
CA ASN A 121 9.70 18.74 7.60
C ASN A 121 10.13 17.34 8.05
N ILE A 122 10.74 16.60 7.15
CA ILE A 122 11.47 15.38 7.48
C ILE A 122 12.78 15.77 8.17
N TYR A 123 13.07 15.13 9.29
CA TYR A 123 14.34 15.21 10.00
C TYR A 123 15.15 13.93 9.78
N ALA A 124 16.33 14.04 9.17
CA ALA A 124 17.24 12.91 8.99
C ALA A 124 18.31 12.90 10.10
N GLU A 125 18.31 11.87 10.94
CA GLU A 125 19.13 11.79 12.16
C GLU A 125 20.64 11.81 11.92
N ALA A 126 21.10 11.23 10.81
CA ALA A 126 22.52 11.15 10.49
C ALA A 126 23.02 12.33 9.64
N GLN A 127 22.13 13.25 9.24
CA GLN A 127 22.49 14.41 8.46
C GLN A 127 23.06 15.52 9.34
N ASP A 128 24.06 16.26 8.84
CA ASP A 128 24.45 17.52 9.46
C ASP A 128 23.36 18.57 9.23
N THR A 129 22.41 18.63 10.14
CA THR A 129 21.29 19.57 10.11
C THR A 129 21.58 20.84 10.90
N THR A 130 22.78 21.43 10.80
CA THR A 130 23.17 22.67 11.52
C THR A 130 22.14 23.82 11.53
N ASN A 131 21.13 23.80 10.65
CA ASN A 131 20.02 24.76 10.60
C ASN A 131 18.61 24.18 10.86
N MET A 132 18.43 22.89 11.13
CA MET A 132 17.12 22.30 11.47
C MET A 132 17.09 21.86 12.91
N THR A 133 16.06 22.29 13.64
CA THR A 133 15.80 21.84 15.00
C THR A 133 14.78 20.72 14.95
N ALA A 134 15.16 19.52 15.36
CA ALA A 134 14.24 18.41 15.49
C ALA A 134 13.14 18.75 16.51
N THR A 135 11.89 18.45 16.17
CA THR A 135 10.74 18.52 17.07
C THR A 135 10.82 17.44 18.14
N GLN A 136 9.95 17.53 19.15
CA GLN A 136 9.89 16.54 20.22
C GLN A 136 9.61 15.12 19.67
N SER A 137 8.67 14.99 18.72
CA SER A 137 8.31 13.69 18.13
C SER A 137 9.46 13.06 17.35
N GLN A 138 10.18 13.88 16.57
CA GLN A 138 11.38 13.45 15.83
C GLN A 138 12.50 12.98 16.76
N GLN A 139 12.76 13.68 17.87
CA GLN A 139 13.81 13.29 18.82
C GLN A 139 13.47 12.03 19.63
N GLN A 140 12.18 11.74 19.81
CA GLN A 140 11.70 10.67 20.68
C GLN A 140 11.10 9.47 19.92
N HIS A 141 11.11 9.53 18.59
CA HIS A 141 10.74 8.47 17.65
C HIS A 141 9.32 7.95 17.90
N TYR A 142 8.33 8.83 17.77
CA TYR A 142 6.91 8.46 17.88
C TYR A 142 6.04 9.17 16.85
N VAL A 143 4.88 8.56 16.57
CA VAL A 143 3.80 9.15 15.77
C VAL A 143 2.95 10.08 16.63
N VAL A 144 2.65 11.27 16.13
CA VAL A 144 1.70 12.20 16.75
C VAL A 144 0.33 12.05 16.13
N ILE A 145 -0.68 11.74 16.93
CA ILE A 145 -2.09 11.79 16.52
C ILE A 145 -2.72 13.04 17.10
N GLY A 146 -2.81 14.09 16.28
CA GLY A 146 -3.37 15.38 16.60
C GLY A 146 -4.85 15.47 16.24
N PHE A 147 -5.63 16.14 17.07
CA PHE A 147 -7.02 16.48 16.74
C PHE A 147 -7.07 17.98 16.42
N ASP A 148 -7.84 18.43 15.46
CA ASP A 148 -8.00 19.85 15.14
C ASP A 148 -9.46 20.26 15.19
N ASN A 149 -9.95 20.53 16.40
CA ASN A 149 -11.36 20.85 16.62
C ASN A 149 -11.74 22.28 16.19
N THR A 150 -10.76 23.10 15.76
CA THR A 150 -10.97 24.48 15.32
C THR A 150 -10.67 24.68 13.83
N GLY A 151 -9.99 23.74 13.17
CA GLY A 151 -9.52 23.86 11.80
C GLY A 151 -8.32 24.79 11.62
N GLU A 152 -7.77 25.33 12.71
CA GLU A 152 -6.67 26.29 12.66
C GLU A 152 -5.34 25.61 12.31
N ILE A 153 -5.12 24.37 12.76
CA ILE A 153 -3.93 23.60 12.40
C ILE A 153 -4.00 23.22 10.91
N MET A 154 -5.16 22.75 10.45
CA MET A 154 -5.41 22.45 9.03
C MET A 154 -5.17 23.68 8.15
N THR A 155 -5.66 24.83 8.57
CA THR A 155 -5.44 26.11 7.87
C THR A 155 -3.96 26.49 7.86
N ALA A 156 -3.26 26.35 8.99
CA ALA A 156 -1.82 26.65 9.09
C ALA A 156 -0.98 25.75 8.17
N LYS A 157 -1.43 24.51 7.92
CA LYS A 157 -0.80 23.56 7.00
C LYS A 157 -1.18 23.78 5.53
N GLY A 158 -2.03 24.77 5.22
CA GLY A 158 -2.52 25.02 3.85
C GLY A 158 -3.62 24.06 3.38
N SER A 159 -4.22 23.30 4.30
CA SER A 159 -5.18 22.22 4.03
C SER A 159 -6.51 22.47 4.74
N ALA A 160 -6.99 23.73 4.79
CA ALA A 160 -8.15 24.14 5.58
C ALA A 160 -9.43 23.31 5.34
N ASN A 161 -9.58 22.73 4.15
CA ASN A 161 -10.74 21.92 3.76
C ASN A 161 -10.51 20.40 3.89
N ALA A 162 -9.33 19.96 4.34
CA ALA A 162 -9.04 18.54 4.49
C ALA A 162 -9.73 17.95 5.74
N THR A 163 -10.18 16.71 5.62
CA THR A 163 -10.75 15.92 6.73
C THR A 163 -9.65 15.35 7.63
N GLY A 164 -8.52 15.02 7.04
CA GLY A 164 -7.30 14.58 7.69
C GLY A 164 -6.09 15.05 6.89
N VAL A 165 -4.94 15.11 7.53
CA VAL A 165 -3.65 15.29 6.88
C VAL A 165 -2.60 14.51 7.65
N GLN A 166 -1.62 14.00 6.93
CA GLN A 166 -0.54 13.21 7.49
C GLN A 166 0.81 13.61 6.92
N SER A 167 1.87 13.19 7.59
CA SER A 167 3.23 13.31 7.08
C SER A 167 4.16 12.34 7.80
N ILE A 168 5.10 11.74 7.06
CA ILE A 168 6.32 11.21 7.65
C ILE A 168 7.22 12.39 7.98
N THR A 169 7.74 12.43 9.22
CA THR A 169 8.44 13.59 9.75
C THR A 169 9.86 13.29 10.20
N GLY A 170 10.28 12.02 10.26
CA GLY A 170 11.65 11.69 10.61
C GLY A 170 12.09 10.36 10.04
N VAL A 171 13.39 10.30 9.73
CA VAL A 171 14.04 9.13 9.19
C VAL A 171 15.37 8.87 9.89
N LEU A 172 15.68 7.60 10.08
CA LEU A 172 17.02 7.14 10.41
C LEU A 172 17.87 7.17 9.12
N GLY A 173 19.09 7.69 9.20
CA GLY A 173 19.98 7.83 8.03
C GLY A 173 20.14 9.28 7.58
N THR A 174 20.56 9.48 6.34
CA THR A 174 20.65 10.81 5.71
C THR A 174 19.50 11.00 4.72
N TYR A 175 19.36 12.19 4.12
CA TYR A 175 18.38 12.37 3.05
C TYR A 175 18.77 11.60 1.77
N GLU A 176 20.06 11.41 1.55
CA GLU A 176 20.65 10.63 0.45
C GLU A 176 20.56 9.12 0.66
N ASP A 177 20.34 8.65 1.88
CA ASP A 177 20.31 7.23 2.24
C ASP A 177 19.42 7.03 3.48
N PRO A 178 18.10 7.27 3.35
CA PRO A 178 17.16 7.07 4.44
C PRO A 178 16.93 5.55 4.61
N GLN A 179 16.98 5.07 5.86
CA GLN A 179 16.89 3.65 6.16
C GLN A 179 15.52 3.25 6.70
N PHE A 180 15.01 4.00 7.68
CA PHE A 180 13.74 3.71 8.32
C PHE A 180 12.99 4.98 8.69
N ILE A 181 11.67 4.91 8.69
CA ILE A 181 10.80 5.90 9.32
C ILE A 181 11.03 5.86 10.83
N THR A 182 11.18 7.03 11.46
CA THR A 182 11.31 7.14 12.93
C THR A 182 10.23 8.00 13.56
N SER A 183 9.60 8.90 12.81
CA SER A 183 8.46 9.68 13.29
C SER A 183 7.53 10.07 12.14
N ALA A 184 6.25 10.27 12.49
CA ALA A 184 5.20 10.72 11.59
C ALA A 184 4.16 11.53 12.38
N HIS A 185 3.21 12.13 11.70
CA HIS A 185 2.01 12.64 12.33
C HIS A 185 0.77 12.39 11.49
N VAL A 186 -0.38 12.40 12.16
CA VAL A 186 -1.71 12.51 11.59
C VAL A 186 -2.43 13.60 12.34
N PHE A 187 -3.01 14.55 11.63
CA PHE A 187 -3.98 15.50 12.17
C PHE A 187 -5.35 15.18 11.60
N ILE A 188 -6.38 15.12 12.45
CA ILE A 188 -7.76 14.87 12.04
C ILE A 188 -8.59 16.11 12.33
N ASN A 189 -9.36 16.58 11.35
CA ASN A 189 -10.16 17.79 11.47
C ASN A 189 -11.48 17.50 12.20
N GLY A 190 -11.57 17.94 13.46
CA GLY A 190 -12.72 17.74 14.31
C GLY A 190 -13.96 18.55 13.91
N LEU A 191 -13.84 19.50 12.98
CA LEU A 191 -15.00 20.22 12.43
C LEU A 191 -15.95 19.29 11.66
N TYR A 192 -15.43 18.19 11.11
CA TYR A 192 -16.23 17.19 10.40
C TYR A 192 -16.93 16.19 11.33
N TYR A 193 -16.78 16.31 12.66
CA TYR A 193 -17.47 15.44 13.62
C TYR A 193 -17.84 16.22 14.89
N ASN A 194 -18.54 17.35 14.74
CA ASN A 194 -18.82 18.28 15.83
C ASN A 194 -20.29 18.35 16.23
N GLY A 195 -21.19 17.69 15.50
CA GLY A 195 -22.63 17.67 15.80
C GLY A 195 -23.31 19.03 15.63
N THR A 196 -22.71 19.95 14.87
CA THR A 196 -23.33 21.24 14.55
C THR A 196 -23.85 21.23 13.12
N ASP A 197 -25.14 21.52 12.95
CA ASP A 197 -25.78 21.63 11.64
C ASP A 197 -25.27 22.84 10.80
N ASN A 198 -24.33 23.63 11.34
CA ASN A 198 -23.84 24.87 10.73
C ASN A 198 -22.65 24.64 9.80
N ASP A 199 -21.94 23.52 9.94
CA ASP A 199 -20.90 23.12 9.02
C ASP A 199 -21.51 22.29 7.90
N ALA A 200 -21.03 22.49 6.67
CA ALA A 200 -21.69 21.93 5.49
C ALA A 200 -21.66 20.39 5.44
N VAL A 201 -20.83 19.73 6.26
CA VAL A 201 -20.64 18.27 6.26
C VAL A 201 -20.26 17.78 7.68
N ASP A 202 -21.21 17.25 8.45
CA ASP A 202 -20.93 16.44 9.65
C ASP A 202 -20.90 14.97 9.23
N LEU A 203 -19.81 14.26 9.57
CA LEU A 203 -19.61 12.86 9.27
C LEU A 203 -20.31 11.98 10.32
N ASN A 204 -20.70 10.78 9.93
CA ASN A 204 -21.03 9.75 10.91
C ASN A 204 -19.73 9.16 11.50
N LEU A 205 -19.85 8.30 12.52
CA LEU A 205 -18.67 7.78 13.21
C LEU A 205 -17.85 6.80 12.36
N VAL A 206 -18.49 6.02 11.48
CA VAL A 206 -17.81 5.06 10.62
C VAL A 206 -17.04 5.75 9.49
N ASP A 207 -17.57 6.85 8.97
CA ASP A 207 -16.91 7.74 8.00
C ASP A 207 -15.65 8.35 8.61
N LEU A 208 -15.74 8.84 9.86
CA LEU A 208 -14.58 9.37 10.58
C LEU A 208 -13.53 8.27 10.80
N LEU A 209 -13.93 7.05 11.17
CA LEU A 209 -13.00 5.93 11.33
C LEU A 209 -12.27 5.62 10.02
N ALA A 210 -12.97 5.59 8.90
CA ALA A 210 -12.38 5.33 7.59
C ALA A 210 -11.29 6.36 7.23
N ILE A 211 -11.53 7.65 7.50
CA ILE A 211 -10.51 8.69 7.31
C ILE A 211 -9.30 8.43 8.21
N VAL A 212 -9.51 8.10 9.50
CA VAL A 212 -8.39 7.79 10.40
C VAL A 212 -7.59 6.59 9.91
N ILE A 213 -8.24 5.54 9.40
CA ILE A 213 -7.58 4.36 8.81
C ILE A 213 -6.74 4.77 7.60
N HIS A 214 -7.30 5.56 6.68
CA HIS A 214 -6.62 6.07 5.49
C HIS A 214 -5.36 6.87 5.84
N GLU A 215 -5.48 7.87 6.71
CA GLU A 215 -4.34 8.70 7.11
C GLU A 215 -3.25 7.87 7.83
N LEU A 216 -3.65 6.86 8.60
CA LEU A 216 -2.70 5.93 9.23
C LEU A 216 -2.00 5.03 8.20
N GLY A 217 -2.66 4.65 7.10
CA GLY A 217 -2.04 3.92 6.00
C GLY A 217 -0.84 4.67 5.44
N HIS A 218 -0.97 5.97 5.27
CA HIS A 218 0.16 6.79 4.87
C HIS A 218 1.29 6.87 5.90
N THR A 219 0.98 6.87 7.21
CA THR A 219 2.05 6.80 8.23
C THR A 219 2.85 5.50 8.13
N LEU A 220 2.27 4.44 7.57
CA LEU A 220 2.93 3.18 7.28
C LEU A 220 3.65 3.18 5.92
N GLY A 221 3.68 4.30 5.21
CA GLY A 221 4.39 4.45 3.95
C GLY A 221 3.59 3.99 2.73
N LEU A 222 2.26 3.90 2.80
CA LEU A 222 1.40 3.71 1.63
C LEU A 222 1.09 5.07 0.99
N ASP A 223 1.11 5.16 -0.33
CA ASP A 223 0.55 6.30 -1.09
C ASP A 223 -0.88 5.97 -1.54
N HIS A 224 -1.50 6.93 -2.22
CA HIS A 224 -2.83 6.75 -2.77
C HIS A 224 -2.90 5.72 -3.90
N THR A 225 -4.05 5.07 -4.01
CA THR A 225 -4.41 4.10 -5.06
C THR A 225 -5.63 4.61 -5.83
N LEU A 226 -5.63 4.53 -7.18
CA LEU A 226 -6.61 5.23 -8.04
C LEU A 226 -7.43 4.37 -9.01
N PHE A 227 -7.32 3.04 -8.93
CA PHE A 227 -8.19 2.21 -9.76
C PHE A 227 -9.67 2.48 -9.42
N ASN A 228 -10.55 2.27 -10.40
CA ASN A 228 -12.00 2.53 -10.30
C ASN A 228 -12.40 4.00 -10.05
N TYR A 229 -11.58 4.98 -10.42
CA TYR A 229 -11.95 6.41 -10.29
C TYR A 229 -13.25 6.83 -11.01
N ASP A 230 -13.59 6.15 -12.09
CA ASP A 230 -14.86 6.32 -12.81
C ASP A 230 -16.07 5.93 -11.96
N ILE A 231 -15.99 4.87 -11.14
CA ILE A 231 -17.01 4.55 -10.12
C ILE A 231 -17.18 5.72 -9.16
N TYR A 232 -16.08 6.33 -8.70
CA TYR A 232 -16.16 7.52 -7.85
C TYR A 232 -16.87 8.69 -8.56
N GLN A 233 -16.57 8.95 -9.83
CA GLN A 233 -17.27 9.99 -10.61
C GLN A 233 -18.76 9.69 -10.80
N ASP A 234 -19.11 8.44 -11.05
CA ASP A 234 -20.49 8.01 -11.27
C ASP A 234 -21.31 8.07 -9.98
N ILE A 235 -20.70 7.78 -8.82
CA ILE A 235 -21.32 8.02 -7.52
C ILE A 235 -21.58 9.52 -7.31
N LEU A 236 -20.58 10.37 -7.55
CA LEU A 236 -20.71 11.82 -7.36
C LEU A 236 -21.75 12.46 -8.28
N SER A 237 -21.89 11.94 -9.51
CA SER A 237 -22.91 12.41 -10.45
C SER A 237 -24.31 11.85 -10.15
N GLY A 238 -24.42 10.87 -9.26
CA GLY A 238 -25.65 10.14 -8.98
C GLY A 238 -26.07 9.18 -10.09
N SER A 239 -25.13 8.80 -10.97
CA SER A 239 -25.34 7.84 -12.06
C SER A 239 -25.39 6.40 -11.54
N ILE A 240 -24.69 6.12 -10.45
CA ILE A 240 -24.75 4.84 -9.70
C ILE A 240 -24.94 5.09 -8.20
N ASP A 241 -25.34 4.05 -7.48
CA ASP A 241 -25.56 4.10 -6.03
C ASP A 241 -24.23 4.18 -5.25
N SER A 242 -24.23 4.91 -4.12
CA SER A 242 -23.03 5.10 -3.29
C SER A 242 -22.50 3.80 -2.67
N SER A 243 -23.31 2.74 -2.59
CA SER A 243 -22.85 1.41 -2.18
C SER A 243 -21.77 0.82 -3.08
N ASN A 244 -21.57 1.36 -4.30
CA ASN A 244 -20.45 0.98 -5.16
C ASN A 244 -19.10 1.55 -4.68
N ALA A 245 -19.08 2.39 -3.64
CA ALA A 245 -17.84 2.82 -2.98
C ALA A 245 -17.06 1.64 -2.37
N ARG A 246 -17.68 0.47 -2.19
CA ARG A 246 -17.02 -0.81 -1.86
C ARG A 246 -15.97 -1.29 -2.87
N PHE A 247 -15.92 -0.68 -4.05
CA PHE A 247 -14.90 -0.96 -5.06
C PHE A 247 -13.79 0.09 -5.08
N LEU A 248 -13.82 1.07 -4.18
CA LEU A 248 -12.77 2.08 -4.03
C LEU A 248 -11.81 1.64 -2.93
N PRO A 249 -10.49 1.58 -3.19
CA PRO A 249 -9.52 1.15 -2.20
C PRO A 249 -9.53 2.04 -0.94
N THR A 250 -9.03 1.52 0.17
CA THR A 250 -8.94 2.32 1.42
C THR A 250 -8.06 3.53 1.20
N MET A 251 -6.96 3.36 0.46
CA MET A 251 -6.05 4.45 0.07
C MET A 251 -6.56 5.28 -1.12
N PHE A 252 -7.85 5.28 -1.45
CA PHE A 252 -8.38 6.17 -2.48
C PHE A 252 -8.35 7.65 -2.02
N PRO A 253 -7.85 8.61 -2.83
CA PRO A 253 -7.55 9.99 -2.41
C PRO A 253 -8.76 10.89 -2.16
N ARG A 254 -9.98 10.36 -2.32
CA ARG A 254 -11.22 11.10 -2.07
C ARG A 254 -12.21 10.25 -1.30
N PHE A 255 -12.71 10.84 -0.23
CA PHE A 255 -13.73 10.22 0.58
C PHE A 255 -15.12 10.45 -0.05
N VAL A 256 -15.92 9.39 -0.15
CA VAL A 256 -17.36 9.49 -0.43
C VAL A 256 -18.09 9.47 0.90
N GLN A 257 -18.93 10.48 1.15
CA GLN A 257 -19.65 10.58 2.42
C GLN A 257 -20.69 9.45 2.57
N SER A 258 -20.88 8.96 3.79
CA SER A 258 -21.84 7.90 4.13
C SER A 258 -21.55 6.58 3.42
N THR A 259 -20.27 6.32 3.18
CA THR A 259 -19.79 5.03 2.67
C THR A 259 -18.62 4.50 3.50
N GLY A 260 -18.41 5.04 4.71
CA GLY A 260 -17.31 4.63 5.58
C GLY A 260 -17.28 3.13 5.84
N GLU A 261 -18.44 2.47 5.93
CA GLU A 261 -18.53 1.01 6.14
C GLU A 261 -17.78 0.20 5.06
N HIS A 262 -17.61 0.76 3.87
CA HIS A 262 -16.96 0.11 2.75
C HIS A 262 -15.43 0.25 2.78
N ILE A 263 -14.90 1.24 3.50
CA ILE A 263 -13.48 1.64 3.47
C ILE A 263 -12.82 1.62 4.86
N VAL A 264 -13.55 1.18 5.90
CA VAL A 264 -12.95 0.77 7.18
C VAL A 264 -12.30 -0.62 7.13
N SER A 265 -12.49 -1.33 6.01
CA SER A 265 -11.92 -2.63 5.69
C SER A 265 -10.85 -2.45 4.62
N LEU A 266 -9.67 -3.05 4.83
CA LEU A 266 -8.59 -2.97 3.84
C LEU A 266 -8.96 -3.73 2.57
N HIS A 267 -8.73 -3.09 1.42
CA HIS A 267 -8.92 -3.70 0.11
C HIS A 267 -7.70 -4.55 -0.26
N PRO A 268 -7.84 -5.47 -1.24
CA PRO A 268 -6.75 -6.34 -1.66
C PRO A 268 -5.45 -5.60 -2.01
N ASP A 269 -5.53 -4.44 -2.66
CA ASP A 269 -4.37 -3.59 -2.97
C ASP A 269 -3.65 -3.07 -1.71
N ASP A 270 -4.42 -2.59 -0.73
CA ASP A 270 -3.87 -2.09 0.54
C ASP A 270 -3.16 -3.24 1.30
N ILE A 271 -3.77 -4.43 1.33
CA ILE A 271 -3.23 -5.64 1.98
C ILE A 271 -1.97 -6.11 1.24
N ALA A 272 -2.00 -6.19 -0.09
CA ALA A 272 -0.86 -6.64 -0.90
C ALA A 272 0.33 -5.71 -0.76
N THR A 273 0.09 -4.40 -0.80
CA THR A 273 1.13 -3.39 -0.61
C THR A 273 1.70 -3.49 0.80
N LEU A 274 0.86 -3.60 1.84
CA LEU A 274 1.34 -3.73 3.21
C LEU A 274 2.15 -5.03 3.44
N GLN A 275 1.69 -6.15 2.89
CA GLN A 275 2.42 -7.42 2.95
C GLN A 275 3.75 -7.35 2.21
N TRP A 276 3.79 -6.63 1.09
CA TRP A 276 5.04 -6.41 0.37
C TRP A 276 6.01 -5.52 1.16
N LEU A 277 5.51 -4.47 1.83
CA LEU A 277 6.32 -3.55 2.64
C LEU A 277 6.85 -4.20 3.93
N TYR A 278 6.02 -4.98 4.63
CA TYR A 278 6.25 -5.40 6.01
C TYR A 278 6.18 -6.89 6.27
N GLY A 279 5.92 -7.69 5.23
CA GLY A 279 5.76 -9.13 5.35
C GLY A 279 7.07 -9.91 5.24
N ASP A 280 7.08 -11.07 5.87
CA ASP A 280 8.22 -12.02 5.79
C ASP A 280 8.14 -12.93 4.56
N GLY A 281 6.99 -12.91 3.86
CA GLY A 281 6.69 -13.74 2.69
C GLY A 281 6.97 -13.03 1.37
N ALA A 282 7.35 -13.79 0.35
CA ALA A 282 7.39 -13.26 -1.02
C ALA A 282 5.95 -13.18 -1.56
N THR A 283 5.35 -11.98 -1.55
CA THR A 283 4.25 -11.70 -2.47
C THR A 283 4.80 -11.82 -3.88
N GLY A 284 4.20 -12.66 -4.73
CA GLY A 284 4.57 -12.65 -6.14
C GLY A 284 4.13 -11.34 -6.77
N THR A 285 4.89 -10.85 -7.75
CA THR A 285 4.58 -9.58 -8.41
C THR A 285 4.32 -9.77 -9.90
N ILE A 286 3.56 -8.87 -10.51
CA ILE A 286 3.52 -8.69 -11.96
C ILE A 286 4.25 -7.40 -12.31
N SER A 287 5.20 -7.44 -13.24
CA SER A 287 6.00 -6.28 -13.62
C SER A 287 6.24 -6.17 -15.12
N GLY A 288 6.45 -4.94 -15.58
CA GLY A 288 6.79 -4.61 -16.96
C GLY A 288 7.18 -3.14 -17.12
N GLU A 289 7.33 -2.72 -18.37
CA GLU A 289 7.60 -1.34 -18.75
C GLU A 289 6.50 -0.79 -19.65
N ILE A 290 6.18 0.49 -19.51
CA ILE A 290 5.29 1.22 -20.42
C ILE A 290 6.13 2.13 -21.30
N SER A 291 5.95 1.99 -22.62
CA SER A 291 6.62 2.82 -23.61
C SER A 291 5.61 3.41 -24.60
N ASP A 292 5.92 4.54 -25.20
CA ASP A 292 5.17 5.06 -26.34
C ASP A 292 5.53 4.31 -27.62
N ALA A 293 4.78 4.52 -28.70
CA ALA A 293 5.05 3.92 -30.00
C ALA A 293 6.47 4.18 -30.57
N GLY A 294 7.18 5.20 -30.06
CA GLY A 294 8.57 5.48 -30.39
C GLY A 294 9.58 4.65 -29.59
N GLY A 295 9.11 3.87 -28.63
CA GLY A 295 9.92 3.12 -27.65
C GLY A 295 10.44 3.99 -26.50
N SER A 296 9.89 5.20 -26.31
CA SER A 296 10.28 6.05 -25.17
C SER A 296 9.47 5.66 -23.94
N PRO A 297 10.06 5.52 -22.76
CA PRO A 297 9.31 5.18 -21.56
C PRO A 297 8.26 6.25 -21.20
N VAL A 298 7.15 5.83 -20.59
CA VAL A 298 6.01 6.70 -20.27
C VAL A 298 5.78 6.75 -18.76
N GLU A 299 5.90 7.97 -18.23
CA GLU A 299 5.76 8.27 -16.81
C GLU A 299 4.30 8.56 -16.43
N THR A 300 4.00 8.50 -15.12
CA THR A 300 2.76 9.02 -14.55
C THR A 300 1.51 8.32 -15.08
N MET A 301 1.63 7.00 -15.32
CA MET A 301 0.53 6.15 -15.74
C MET A 301 0.06 5.29 -14.60
N LEU A 302 -1.26 5.14 -14.45
CA LEU A 302 -1.83 4.17 -13.52
C LEU A 302 -1.87 2.81 -14.21
N VAL A 303 -1.12 1.86 -13.69
CA VAL A 303 -1.21 0.45 -14.10
C VAL A 303 -2.07 -0.29 -13.10
N THR A 304 -3.11 -0.96 -13.58
CA THR A 304 -3.99 -1.79 -12.76
C THR A 304 -3.92 -3.24 -13.22
N VAL A 305 -3.73 -4.15 -12.27
CA VAL A 305 -3.85 -5.59 -12.45
C VAL A 305 -5.18 -6.03 -11.85
N ARG A 306 -6.02 -6.69 -12.64
CA ARG A 306 -7.40 -7.05 -12.24
C ARG A 306 -7.63 -8.54 -12.36
N ASN A 307 -8.19 -9.18 -11.34
CA ASN A 307 -8.59 -10.58 -11.45
C ASN A 307 -9.77 -10.70 -12.44
N THR A 308 -9.65 -11.58 -13.44
CA THR A 308 -10.72 -11.82 -14.43
C THR A 308 -12.03 -12.33 -13.81
N ALA A 309 -11.98 -12.95 -12.63
CA ALA A 309 -13.16 -13.42 -11.91
C ALA A 309 -13.80 -12.35 -11.02
N SER A 310 -13.05 -11.31 -10.63
CA SER A 310 -13.50 -10.25 -9.73
C SER A 310 -12.74 -8.93 -10.03
N PRO A 311 -12.95 -8.34 -11.22
CA PRO A 311 -12.09 -7.27 -11.72
C PRO A 311 -12.23 -5.95 -10.97
N LEU A 312 -13.33 -5.75 -10.22
CA LEU A 312 -13.56 -4.54 -9.44
C LEU A 312 -13.04 -4.63 -8.01
N CYS A 313 -13.13 -5.81 -7.37
CA CYS A 313 -12.68 -6.01 -5.99
C CYS A 313 -11.22 -6.44 -5.91
N GLU A 314 -10.84 -7.45 -6.69
CA GLU A 314 -9.48 -7.98 -6.73
C GLU A 314 -8.66 -7.24 -7.79
N ALA A 315 -8.52 -5.94 -7.56
CA ALA A 315 -7.68 -5.04 -8.32
C ALA A 315 -6.50 -4.56 -7.47
N TYR A 316 -5.37 -4.36 -8.14
CA TYR A 316 -4.11 -3.93 -7.56
C TYR A 316 -3.53 -2.89 -8.50
N SER A 317 -2.93 -1.81 -8.00
CA SER A 317 -2.39 -0.80 -8.92
C SER A 317 -1.08 -0.20 -8.45
N GLN A 318 -0.34 0.32 -9.42
CA GLN A 318 0.81 1.17 -9.16
C GLN A 318 0.85 2.29 -10.19
N SER A 319 1.28 3.48 -9.77
CA SER A 319 1.66 4.53 -10.71
C SER A 319 3.10 4.35 -11.20
N THR A 320 3.31 4.42 -12.52
CA THR A 320 4.67 4.36 -13.07
C THR A 320 5.53 5.51 -12.54
N SER A 321 6.82 5.25 -12.42
CA SER A 321 7.79 6.25 -11.94
C SER A 321 7.60 6.70 -10.49
N ILE A 322 6.88 5.92 -9.65
CA ILE A 322 6.78 6.15 -8.18
C ILE A 322 8.12 6.03 -7.44
N LEU A 323 9.19 5.66 -8.14
CA LEU A 323 10.56 5.63 -7.63
C LEU A 323 11.11 7.04 -7.27
N CYS A 324 10.34 8.11 -7.55
CA CYS A 324 10.78 9.50 -7.50
C CYS A 324 10.13 10.35 -6.39
N SER A 325 9.81 9.77 -5.23
CA SER A 325 9.20 10.55 -4.14
C SER A 325 10.24 11.39 -3.37
N ASP A 326 10.19 12.70 -3.53
CA ASP A 326 11.06 13.64 -2.82
C ASP A 326 10.77 13.70 -1.31
N LEU A 327 11.82 13.69 -0.47
CA LEU A 327 11.68 13.92 0.96
C LEU A 327 11.47 15.42 1.23
N ASN A 328 10.35 15.80 1.84
CA ASN A 328 10.06 17.19 2.19
C ASN A 328 11.02 17.68 3.29
N THR A 329 11.92 18.62 2.98
CA THR A 329 12.79 19.23 4.00
C THR A 329 12.29 20.60 4.49
N SER A 330 11.17 21.09 3.94
CA SER A 330 10.57 22.39 4.31
C SER A 330 9.58 22.26 5.49
N PRO A 331 9.73 23.07 6.57
CA PRO A 331 8.78 23.10 7.69
C PRO A 331 7.36 23.53 7.29
N SER A 332 7.24 24.42 6.30
CA SER A 332 5.94 24.93 5.81
C SER A 332 5.19 23.92 4.94
N GLY A 333 5.86 22.88 4.42
CA GLY A 333 5.27 21.95 3.45
C GLY A 333 4.97 22.57 2.07
N ASP A 334 5.43 23.80 1.82
CA ASP A 334 5.20 24.57 0.58
C ASP A 334 5.92 24.00 -0.67
N GLY A 335 6.69 22.93 -0.48
CA GLY A 335 7.30 22.18 -1.55
C GLY A 335 8.44 22.87 -2.30
N GLN A 336 9.01 23.95 -1.74
CA GLN A 336 10.18 24.60 -2.35
C GLN A 336 11.53 24.04 -1.89
N ALA A 337 11.54 23.18 -0.86
CA ALA A 337 12.74 22.51 -0.36
C ALA A 337 12.50 20.99 -0.29
N TYR A 338 12.33 20.38 -1.45
CA TYR A 338 12.43 18.94 -1.58
C TYR A 338 13.90 18.54 -1.64
N PHE A 339 14.28 17.53 -0.87
CA PHE A 339 15.49 16.82 -1.19
C PHE A 339 15.18 15.87 -2.34
N ASN A 340 15.43 16.34 -3.55
CA ASN A 340 15.48 15.46 -4.71
C ASN A 340 16.70 14.59 -4.52
N ALA A 341 16.49 13.39 -4.00
CA ALA A 341 17.54 12.40 -4.02
C ALA A 341 18.03 12.31 -5.47
N SER A 342 19.34 12.25 -5.69
CA SER A 342 19.93 12.26 -7.04
C SER A 342 19.62 10.97 -7.84
N TYR A 343 18.66 10.18 -7.35
CA TYR A 343 18.23 8.88 -7.79
C TYR A 343 16.83 8.91 -8.42
N CYS A 344 16.20 10.10 -8.49
CA CYS A 344 15.13 10.32 -9.45
C CYS A 344 15.73 10.16 -10.85
N LEU A 345 15.53 8.97 -11.42
CA LEU A 345 15.69 8.66 -12.84
C LEU A 345 17.15 8.71 -13.31
N ASP A 346 17.86 7.59 -13.18
CA ASP A 346 18.53 7.15 -14.41
C ASP A 346 17.40 6.84 -15.42
N GLY A 347 17.55 7.25 -16.68
CA GLY A 347 16.46 7.18 -17.66
C GLY A 347 15.94 5.77 -17.96
N TYR A 348 16.47 4.73 -17.29
CA TYR A 348 16.13 3.33 -17.49
C TYR A 348 14.97 2.86 -16.60
N GLN A 349 14.61 3.58 -15.53
CA GLN A 349 13.50 3.18 -14.65
C GLN A 349 12.16 3.88 -14.96
N LEU A 350 12.19 4.78 -15.94
CA LEU A 350 11.01 5.47 -16.44
C LEU A 350 10.00 4.47 -17.01
N GLY A 351 8.73 4.65 -16.66
CA GLY A 351 7.65 3.79 -17.15
C GLY A 351 7.65 2.36 -16.62
N THR A 352 8.56 2.02 -15.70
CA THR A 352 8.52 0.72 -15.02
C THR A 352 7.32 0.65 -14.07
N TYR A 353 6.74 -0.54 -13.97
CA TYR A 353 5.79 -0.88 -12.93
C TYR A 353 6.05 -2.28 -12.40
N GLN A 354 5.64 -2.50 -11.16
CA GLN A 354 5.54 -3.78 -10.51
C GLN A 354 4.48 -3.73 -9.42
N ILE A 355 3.61 -4.72 -9.42
CA ILE A 355 2.41 -4.73 -8.60
C ILE A 355 2.39 -6.05 -7.81
N PRO A 356 2.24 -6.02 -6.47
CA PRO A 356 2.16 -7.22 -5.65
C PRO A 356 0.76 -7.81 -5.75
N LEU A 357 0.67 -9.13 -5.81
CA LEU A 357 -0.59 -9.87 -5.85
C LEU A 357 -0.69 -10.83 -4.67
N LEU A 358 -1.90 -10.97 -4.12
CA LEU A 358 -2.19 -11.88 -3.02
C LEU A 358 -2.44 -13.32 -3.49
N GLU A 359 -3.21 -13.47 -4.56
CA GLU A 359 -3.82 -14.74 -4.91
C GLU A 359 -3.36 -15.26 -6.27
N ASN A 360 -3.45 -16.58 -6.46
CA ASN A 360 -3.27 -17.19 -7.77
C ASN A 360 -4.53 -16.98 -8.61
N GLY A 361 -4.36 -16.68 -9.89
CA GLY A 361 -5.51 -16.36 -10.72
C GLY A 361 -5.15 -16.03 -12.15
N SER A 362 -6.20 -15.72 -12.90
CA SER A 362 -6.10 -15.18 -14.25
C SER A 362 -6.38 -13.68 -14.14
N TYR A 363 -5.45 -12.87 -14.63
CA TYR A 363 -5.48 -11.41 -14.47
C TYR A 363 -5.43 -10.70 -15.81
N THR A 364 -6.00 -9.50 -15.87
CA THR A 364 -5.74 -8.54 -16.96
C THR A 364 -4.87 -7.41 -16.41
N ILE A 365 -4.19 -6.71 -17.31
CA ILE A 365 -3.38 -5.54 -16.98
C ILE A 365 -3.90 -4.40 -17.85
N ASP A 366 -4.36 -3.33 -17.24
CA ASP A 366 -4.78 -2.11 -17.92
C ASP A 366 -3.91 -0.92 -17.52
N VAL A 367 -3.68 -0.02 -18.46
CA VAL A 367 -3.00 1.26 -18.24
C VAL A 367 -3.97 2.41 -18.53
N GLN A 368 -3.99 3.39 -17.61
CA GLN A 368 -4.86 4.55 -17.69
C GLN A 368 -4.12 5.82 -17.29
N GLU A 369 -4.62 6.95 -17.76
CA GLU A 369 -4.17 8.26 -17.29
C GLU A 369 -4.55 8.50 -15.82
N ILE A 370 -3.65 9.15 -15.10
CA ILE A 370 -3.94 9.73 -13.79
C ILE A 370 -4.66 11.07 -14.01
N PRO A 371 -5.89 11.25 -13.52
CA PRO A 371 -6.61 12.51 -13.70
C PRO A 371 -5.82 13.68 -13.11
N GLU A 372 -5.76 14.82 -13.81
CA GLU A 372 -4.92 15.97 -13.46
C GLU A 372 -5.09 16.42 -12.00
N GLN A 373 -6.31 16.38 -11.46
CA GLN A 373 -6.62 16.75 -10.08
C GLN A 373 -5.99 15.83 -8.99
N PHE A 374 -5.42 14.70 -9.39
CA PHE A 374 -4.73 13.74 -8.52
C PHE A 374 -3.23 13.66 -8.76
N SER A 375 -2.71 14.37 -9.76
CA SER A 375 -1.27 14.43 -10.05
C SER A 375 -0.43 14.88 -8.85
N SER A 376 -0.99 15.66 -7.94
CA SER A 376 -0.34 16.09 -6.69
C SER A 376 -0.59 15.18 -5.51
N SER A 377 -1.57 14.27 -5.63
CA SER A 377 -1.98 13.36 -4.57
C SER A 377 -1.27 12.01 -4.68
N ILE A 378 -0.81 11.62 -5.87
CA ILE A 378 -0.10 10.36 -6.10
C ILE A 378 1.24 10.72 -6.68
N ALA A 379 2.32 10.30 -6.03
CA ALA A 379 3.71 10.50 -6.43
C ALA A 379 3.95 11.92 -6.99
N ARG A 380 4.47 12.86 -6.20
CA ARG A 380 4.66 14.27 -6.63
C ARG A 380 5.46 14.35 -7.96
N PHE A 381 4.75 14.44 -9.09
CA PHE A 381 5.37 14.49 -10.40
C PHE A 381 5.76 15.94 -10.74
N ASP A 382 7.00 16.13 -11.18
CA ASP A 382 7.56 17.45 -11.60
C ASP A 382 7.09 17.86 -13.02
N TYR A 383 6.30 17.02 -13.72
CA TYR A 383 6.03 17.19 -15.15
C TYR A 383 4.55 17.08 -15.53
N SER A 384 4.23 17.72 -16.65
CA SER A 384 2.93 17.65 -17.31
C SER A 384 2.54 16.19 -17.54
N VAL A 385 1.43 15.75 -16.92
CA VAL A 385 0.77 14.47 -17.23
C VAL A 385 0.68 14.37 -18.75
N ARG A 386 1.27 13.31 -19.30
CA ARG A 386 1.25 13.08 -20.75
C ARG A 386 -0.07 12.41 -21.07
N GLU A 387 -0.89 13.05 -21.90
CA GLU A 387 -2.06 12.39 -22.48
C GLU A 387 -1.57 11.13 -23.24
N ILE A 388 -2.17 9.98 -22.94
CA ILE A 388 -1.99 8.76 -23.72
C ILE A 388 -2.55 9.05 -25.12
N PRO A 389 -1.82 8.77 -26.21
CA PRO A 389 -2.36 8.89 -27.56
C PRO A 389 -3.44 7.85 -27.84
N GLY A 390 -4.62 7.97 -27.23
CA GLY A 390 -5.65 6.93 -27.26
C GLY A 390 -6.53 6.96 -26.02
N GLY A 391 -7.32 5.91 -25.86
CA GLY A 391 -7.97 5.62 -24.59
C GLY A 391 -7.07 4.78 -23.67
N ALA A 392 -7.66 4.24 -22.61
CA ALA A 392 -7.01 3.19 -21.84
C ALA A 392 -6.64 1.98 -22.72
N GLU A 393 -5.58 1.28 -22.32
CA GLU A 393 -4.99 0.18 -23.10
C GLU A 393 -4.74 -1.04 -22.22
N PHE A 394 -4.82 -2.23 -22.81
CA PHE A 394 -4.61 -3.50 -22.12
C PHE A 394 -3.35 -4.19 -22.61
N TYR A 395 -2.66 -4.86 -21.70
CA TYR A 395 -1.54 -5.74 -22.07
C TYR A 395 -1.97 -6.89 -23.00
N ASN A 396 -1.15 -7.16 -24.03
CA ASN A 396 -1.25 -8.35 -24.86
C ASN A 396 0.07 -9.11 -25.03
N THR A 397 -0.02 -10.42 -25.35
CA THR A 397 1.19 -11.29 -25.46
C THR A 397 2.17 -10.87 -26.58
N LEU A 398 1.73 -9.99 -27.48
CA LEU A 398 2.50 -9.43 -28.59
C LEU A 398 2.17 -7.96 -28.75
N ASP A 399 2.12 -7.25 -27.62
CA ASP A 399 1.78 -5.83 -27.55
C ASP A 399 2.56 -5.01 -28.60
N GLU A 400 1.83 -4.33 -29.47
CA GLU A 400 2.32 -3.58 -30.63
C GLU A 400 1.55 -2.26 -30.73
N ALA A 401 2.24 -1.15 -31.03
CA ALA A 401 1.70 0.22 -31.05
C ALA A 401 0.50 0.52 -31.99
N ASN A 402 -0.06 -0.47 -32.69
CA ASN A 402 -1.25 -0.33 -33.52
C ASN A 402 -2.18 -1.55 -33.41
N GLU A 403 -2.14 -2.27 -32.29
CA GLU A 403 -3.10 -3.33 -32.02
C GLU A 403 -4.47 -2.79 -31.61
N ASP A 404 -5.44 -3.70 -31.49
CA ASP A 404 -6.74 -3.34 -30.92
C ASP A 404 -6.55 -3.07 -29.42
N THR A 405 -6.74 -1.83 -28.99
CA THR A 405 -6.51 -1.40 -27.60
C THR A 405 -7.44 -2.08 -26.59
N PHE A 406 -8.49 -2.78 -27.06
CA PHE A 406 -9.39 -3.61 -26.26
C PHE A 406 -9.15 -5.11 -26.43
N ALA A 407 -8.13 -5.53 -27.19
CA ALA A 407 -7.68 -6.90 -27.12
C ALA A 407 -7.14 -7.15 -25.70
N ILE A 408 -7.63 -8.22 -25.07
CA ILE A 408 -7.22 -8.58 -23.72
C ILE A 408 -6.56 -9.94 -23.78
N THR A 409 -5.32 -10.01 -23.28
CA THR A 409 -4.68 -11.29 -23.01
C THR A 409 -4.59 -11.54 -21.50
N PRO A 410 -5.32 -12.53 -20.96
CA PRO A 410 -5.18 -12.91 -19.57
C PRO A 410 -3.77 -13.43 -19.23
N VAL A 411 -3.27 -13.01 -18.08
CA VAL A 411 -2.01 -13.43 -17.49
C VAL A 411 -2.30 -14.38 -16.33
N ASN A 412 -1.79 -15.61 -16.41
CA ASN A 412 -1.94 -16.58 -15.34
C ASN A 412 -0.84 -16.39 -14.29
N PHE A 413 -1.23 -15.97 -13.09
CA PHE A 413 -0.35 -15.77 -11.95
C PHE A 413 -0.46 -16.93 -10.95
N MET A 414 0.70 -17.43 -10.51
CA MET A 414 0.83 -18.64 -9.70
C MET A 414 1.76 -18.42 -8.48
N GLN A 415 1.74 -17.23 -7.85
CA GLN A 415 2.55 -16.86 -6.68
C GLN A 415 4.06 -16.83 -6.95
N TYR A 416 4.44 -16.53 -8.19
CA TYR A 416 5.81 -16.23 -8.58
C TYR A 416 5.84 -14.89 -9.29
N ASN A 417 7.00 -14.25 -9.29
CA ASN A 417 7.18 -13.02 -10.05
C ASN A 417 7.01 -13.30 -11.54
N LEU A 418 6.11 -12.55 -12.18
CA LEU A 418 5.91 -12.49 -13.60
C LEU A 418 6.52 -11.20 -14.13
N TYR A 419 7.51 -11.35 -15.00
CA TYR A 419 8.25 -10.25 -15.60
C TYR A 419 7.85 -10.06 -17.07
N ASN A 420 8.30 -8.95 -17.65
CA ASN A 420 8.19 -8.61 -19.08
C ASN A 420 6.73 -8.56 -19.54
N LYS A 421 5.89 -7.88 -18.76
CA LYS A 421 4.52 -7.51 -19.11
C LYS A 421 4.49 -6.10 -19.67
N ASP A 422 5.32 -5.89 -20.69
CA ASP A 422 5.55 -4.57 -21.26
C ASP A 422 4.34 -4.16 -22.09
N ILE A 423 3.99 -2.87 -22.03
CA ILE A 423 2.87 -2.26 -22.76
C ILE A 423 3.42 -1.19 -23.70
N VAL A 424 2.99 -1.20 -24.96
CA VAL A 424 3.46 -0.25 -25.98
C VAL A 424 2.29 0.62 -26.44
N LEU A 425 2.23 1.84 -25.92
CA LEU A 425 1.13 2.75 -26.20
C LEU A 425 0.98 3.07 -27.69
N ALA A 426 -0.26 3.12 -28.14
CA ALA A 426 -0.58 3.39 -29.53
C ALA A 426 0.01 4.71 -30.07
N SER A 427 0.34 4.74 -31.38
CA SER A 427 0.96 5.91 -32.02
C SER A 427 -0.02 7.02 -32.44
N THR A 428 -1.29 6.67 -32.67
CA THR A 428 -2.37 7.56 -33.11
C THR A 428 -3.74 7.01 -32.72
N VAL A 429 -4.68 7.89 -32.37
CA VAL A 429 -6.09 7.54 -32.11
C VAL A 429 -6.79 7.11 -33.40
N SER A 430 -7.04 5.81 -33.59
CA SER A 430 -7.98 5.36 -34.64
C SER A 430 -9.40 5.28 -34.07
N GLY A 431 -10.07 6.42 -33.95
CA GLY A 431 -11.52 6.50 -33.88
C GLY A 431 -12.17 5.87 -32.65
N TYR A 432 -12.07 6.52 -31.49
CA TYR A 432 -13.16 6.75 -30.54
C TYR A 432 -12.77 8.00 -29.75
N GLY A 433 -13.64 9.00 -29.73
CA GLY A 433 -13.26 10.37 -29.39
C GLY A 433 -13.30 10.74 -27.91
N ASP A 434 -13.66 9.85 -26.99
CA ASP A 434 -14.07 10.29 -25.65
C ASP A 434 -13.75 9.32 -24.48
N ALA A 435 -12.98 8.24 -24.67
CA ALA A 435 -12.74 7.28 -23.59
C ALA A 435 -11.26 7.19 -23.18
N GLU A 436 -10.79 8.19 -22.42
CA GLU A 436 -9.44 8.27 -21.82
C GLU A 436 -9.19 7.21 -20.72
N ARG A 437 -10.23 6.44 -20.33
CA ARG A 437 -10.23 5.51 -19.19
C ARG A 437 -11.10 4.29 -19.48
N VAL A 438 -10.79 3.14 -18.87
CA VAL A 438 -11.67 1.96 -18.89
C VAL A 438 -12.83 2.23 -17.94
N GLY A 439 -14.04 2.44 -18.47
CA GLY A 439 -15.22 2.70 -17.64
C GLY A 439 -15.78 1.42 -17.00
N TYR A 440 -16.47 1.54 -15.88
CA TYR A 440 -16.93 0.42 -15.05
C TYR A 440 -17.86 -0.50 -15.84
N ALA A 441 -18.71 0.09 -16.70
CA ALA A 441 -19.63 -0.63 -17.57
C ALA A 441 -18.91 -1.57 -18.55
N TYR A 442 -17.64 -1.32 -18.85
CA TYR A 442 -16.81 -2.25 -19.62
C TYR A 442 -16.66 -3.58 -18.87
N PHE A 443 -16.32 -3.53 -17.58
CA PHE A 443 -16.16 -4.73 -16.75
C PHE A 443 -17.48 -5.44 -16.49
N GLU A 444 -18.62 -4.75 -16.53
CA GLU A 444 -19.94 -5.36 -16.38
C GLU A 444 -20.44 -6.10 -17.65
N THR A 445 -19.96 -5.68 -18.83
CA THR A 445 -20.55 -6.09 -20.11
C THR A 445 -19.60 -6.93 -20.98
N ASP A 446 -18.29 -6.86 -20.74
CA ASP A 446 -17.33 -7.65 -21.49
C ASP A 446 -17.43 -9.14 -21.13
N PRO A 447 -17.58 -10.04 -22.12
CA PRO A 447 -17.73 -11.48 -21.86
C PRO A 447 -16.50 -12.14 -21.23
N LEU A 448 -15.32 -11.49 -21.22
CA LEU A 448 -14.15 -11.96 -20.47
C LEU A 448 -14.30 -11.74 -18.97
N PHE A 449 -15.08 -10.74 -18.58
CA PHE A 449 -15.48 -10.45 -17.21
C PHE A 449 -16.92 -10.92 -17.05
N GLU A 450 -17.14 -12.21 -16.83
CA GLU A 450 -18.48 -12.70 -16.47
C GLU A 450 -18.84 -12.22 -15.05
N THR A 451 -19.14 -10.93 -14.91
CA THR A 451 -19.77 -10.37 -13.73
C THR A 451 -21.24 -10.77 -13.78
N THR A 452 -21.54 -12.02 -13.41
CA THR A 452 -22.87 -12.19 -12.83
C THR A 452 -22.90 -11.27 -11.62
N GLU A 453 -23.87 -10.35 -11.52
CA GLU A 453 -24.01 -9.46 -10.34
C GLU A 453 -23.90 -10.26 -9.03
N THR A 454 -24.16 -11.57 -9.04
CA THR A 454 -23.99 -12.50 -7.93
C THR A 454 -22.57 -12.90 -7.55
N ASN A 455 -21.54 -12.65 -8.38
CA ASN A 455 -20.15 -13.07 -8.12
C ASN A 455 -19.29 -11.93 -7.58
N ASP A 456 -19.46 -10.69 -8.08
CA ASP A 456 -18.73 -9.49 -7.61
C ASP A 456 -19.47 -8.73 -6.49
N THR A 457 -20.59 -9.27 -6.02
CA THR A 457 -21.36 -8.72 -4.88
C THR A 457 -20.57 -8.63 -3.58
N TYR A 458 -19.37 -9.20 -3.50
CA TYR A 458 -18.65 -9.34 -2.26
C TYR A 458 -17.14 -9.15 -2.47
N CYS A 459 -16.69 -7.90 -2.54
CA CYS A 459 -15.33 -7.61 -2.07
C CYS A 459 -15.30 -8.14 -0.64
N PRO A 460 -14.43 -9.12 -0.32
CA PRO A 460 -14.56 -9.89 0.92
C PRO A 460 -14.70 -8.92 2.09
N GLU A 461 -15.91 -8.86 2.68
CA GLU A 461 -16.13 -8.04 3.87
C GLU A 461 -15.13 -8.58 4.89
N THR A 462 -14.07 -7.81 5.20
CA THR A 462 -13.08 -8.22 6.18
C THR A 462 -13.65 -8.01 7.59
N GLY A 463 -14.89 -8.46 7.81
CA GLY A 463 -15.70 -8.22 8.99
C GLY A 463 -16.22 -6.79 9.00
N ASP A 464 -17.51 -6.62 8.70
CA ASP A 464 -18.16 -5.31 8.73
C ASP A 464 -17.94 -4.63 10.08
N ILE A 465 -17.08 -3.61 10.11
CA ILE A 465 -17.03 -2.68 11.24
C ILE A 465 -18.23 -1.76 11.07
N THR A 466 -19.32 -2.07 11.76
CA THR A 466 -20.53 -1.25 11.73
C THR A 466 -20.43 -0.09 12.71
N GLU A 467 -21.21 0.97 12.47
CA GLU A 467 -21.31 2.10 13.40
C GLU A 467 -21.69 1.66 14.82
N ASP A 468 -22.59 0.67 14.95
CA ASP A 468 -22.99 0.10 16.25
C ASP A 468 -21.81 -0.59 16.97
N MET A 469 -20.96 -1.32 16.25
CA MET A 469 -19.77 -1.97 16.83
C MET A 469 -18.74 -0.94 17.32
N ILE A 470 -18.57 0.15 16.57
CA ILE A 470 -17.68 1.24 16.97
C ILE A 470 -18.27 1.92 18.21
N ALA A 471 -19.55 2.32 18.17
CA ALA A 471 -20.23 2.99 19.27
C ALA A 471 -20.22 2.16 20.56
N GLU A 472 -20.44 0.84 20.47
CA GLU A 472 -20.32 -0.07 21.61
C GLU A 472 -18.89 -0.04 22.18
N THR A 473 -17.87 -0.15 21.33
CA THR A 473 -16.47 -0.13 21.75
C THR A 473 -16.09 1.21 22.42
N LEU A 474 -16.53 2.33 21.85
CA LEU A 474 -16.31 3.67 22.43
C LEU A 474 -17.01 3.82 23.79
N SER A 475 -18.23 3.31 23.93
CA SER A 475 -18.97 3.35 25.19
C SER A 475 -18.26 2.57 26.32
N GLN A 476 -17.60 1.47 25.98
CA GLN A 476 -16.84 0.65 26.93
C GLN A 476 -15.53 1.34 27.35
N ALA A 477 -14.87 2.07 26.44
CA ALA A 477 -13.64 2.82 26.74
C ALA A 477 -13.87 3.91 27.81
N ASN A 478 -15.01 4.59 27.77
CA ASN A 478 -15.39 5.57 28.80
C ASN A 478 -15.52 4.94 30.20
N PHE A 479 -15.97 3.68 30.27
CA PHE A 479 -16.14 2.98 31.55
C PHE A 479 -14.79 2.60 32.17
N ALA A 480 -13.84 2.11 31.37
CA ALA A 480 -12.53 1.64 31.84
C ALA A 480 -11.66 2.78 32.41
N ILE A 481 -11.64 3.95 31.77
CA ILE A 481 -10.82 5.07 32.23
C ILE A 481 -11.44 5.73 33.48
N SER A 482 -12.77 5.73 33.61
CA SER A 482 -13.43 6.23 34.82
C SER A 482 -13.13 5.37 36.06
N SER A 483 -12.84 4.07 35.92
CA SER A 483 -12.48 3.22 37.05
C SER A 483 -11.01 3.38 37.48
N ASP A 484 -10.09 3.61 36.54
CA ASP A 484 -8.65 3.70 36.84
C ASP A 484 -8.25 5.05 37.46
N LEU A 485 -9.01 6.12 37.21
CA LEU A 485 -8.78 7.43 37.85
C LEU A 485 -9.20 7.48 39.34
N GLN A 486 -9.76 6.41 39.91
CA GLN A 486 -10.10 6.34 41.34
C GLN A 486 -9.05 5.63 42.23
N GLU A 487 -8.02 4.98 41.67
CA GLU A 487 -6.94 4.37 42.46
C GLU A 487 -5.57 5.00 42.14
N ASP A 488 -5.33 6.16 42.73
CA ASP A 488 -4.01 6.81 42.75
C ASP A 488 -3.06 6.01 43.68
N THR A 489 -2.24 5.11 43.11
CA THR A 489 -0.86 4.84 43.57
C THR A 489 0.00 4.20 42.47
N GLN A 490 0.83 5.03 41.85
CA GLN A 490 2.08 4.75 41.12
C GLN A 490 2.45 3.27 40.88
N THR A 491 2.06 2.72 39.72
CA THR A 491 2.89 1.75 38.97
C THR A 491 2.63 1.92 37.47
N PRO A 492 3.66 1.89 36.60
CA PRO A 492 3.46 1.90 35.16
C PRO A 492 2.92 0.53 34.74
N ILE A 493 1.62 0.45 34.47
CA ILE A 493 0.96 -0.75 33.96
C ILE A 493 1.10 -0.74 32.44
N GLY A 494 1.62 -1.84 31.88
CA GLY A 494 1.81 -2.04 30.44
C GLY A 494 0.51 -1.93 29.65
N GLY A 495 0.64 -1.47 28.42
CA GLY A 495 -0.46 -1.07 27.53
C GLY A 495 -1.61 -2.06 27.46
N CYS A 496 -2.83 -1.52 27.60
CA CYS A 496 -4.05 -2.24 27.26
C CYS A 496 -4.14 -2.39 25.74
N SER A 497 -3.59 -3.47 25.20
CA SER A 497 -3.99 -3.96 23.88
C SER A 497 -5.47 -4.36 23.99
N LEU A 498 -6.34 -3.67 23.23
CA LEU A 498 -7.73 -4.07 23.10
C LEU A 498 -7.75 -5.54 22.68
N ARG A 499 -8.50 -6.38 23.40
CA ARG A 499 -8.67 -7.78 22.99
C ARG A 499 -9.21 -7.78 21.55
N PRO A 500 -8.62 -8.53 20.62
CA PRO A 500 -9.13 -8.59 19.27
C PRO A 500 -10.61 -8.98 19.29
N LEU A 501 -11.43 -8.26 18.51
CA LEU A 501 -12.80 -8.66 18.21
C LEU A 501 -12.77 -10.13 17.76
N ASN A 502 -13.58 -10.95 18.44
CA ASN A 502 -13.40 -12.39 18.50
C ASN A 502 -13.70 -13.05 17.15
N LYS A 503 -12.69 -13.17 16.26
CA LYS A 503 -12.81 -13.92 15.00
C LYS A 503 -12.87 -15.41 15.29
N THR A 504 -14.01 -16.06 15.02
CA THR A 504 -14.12 -17.53 15.00
C THR A 504 -13.68 -18.06 13.65
N HIS A 505 -12.38 -18.03 13.35
CA HIS A 505 -11.84 -18.77 12.21
C HIS A 505 -11.46 -20.20 12.62
N LYS A 506 -12.12 -21.18 12.00
CA LYS A 506 -11.63 -22.56 11.92
C LYS A 506 -10.38 -22.58 11.03
N THR A 507 -9.21 -22.65 11.63
CA THR A 507 -7.98 -22.99 10.92
C THR A 507 -7.99 -24.48 10.59
N GLN A 508 -8.15 -24.83 9.31
CA GLN A 508 -7.70 -26.13 8.79
C GLN A 508 -6.22 -26.01 8.47
N SER A 509 -5.38 -26.66 9.27
CA SER A 509 -3.93 -26.71 9.05
C SER A 509 -3.63 -27.51 7.78
N LEU A 510 -3.11 -26.84 6.75
CA LEU A 510 -2.53 -27.47 5.56
C LEU A 510 -1.00 -27.39 5.64
N SER A 511 -0.43 -28.09 6.61
CA SER A 511 1.02 -28.25 6.78
C SER A 511 1.41 -29.73 6.62
N PHE A 512 1.26 -30.27 5.40
CA PHE A 512 1.77 -31.61 5.08
C PHE A 512 2.39 -31.78 3.69
N LEU A 513 2.43 -30.75 2.83
CA LEU A 513 2.86 -30.93 1.44
C LEU A 513 4.34 -30.59 1.16
N CYS A 514 4.96 -29.65 1.91
CA CYS A 514 6.35 -29.23 1.66
C CYS A 514 7.43 -30.20 2.15
N ILE A 515 7.12 -31.12 3.08
CA ILE A 515 8.12 -32.09 3.59
C ILE A 515 8.31 -33.27 2.61
N THR A 516 7.36 -33.50 1.71
CA THR A 516 7.40 -34.62 0.75
C THR A 516 8.29 -34.37 -0.45
N LEU A 517 8.50 -33.12 -0.88
CA LEU A 517 9.34 -32.82 -2.05
C LEU A 517 10.84 -32.96 -1.74
N PHE A 518 11.27 -32.60 -0.53
CA PHE A 518 12.67 -32.78 -0.09
C PHE A 518 13.05 -34.25 0.09
N ALA A 519 12.09 -35.10 0.51
CA ALA A 519 12.33 -36.53 0.66
C ALA A 519 12.51 -37.25 -0.70
N LEU A 520 11.80 -36.82 -1.77
CA LEU A 520 11.92 -37.44 -3.08
C LEU A 520 13.25 -37.13 -3.80
N VAL A 521 13.82 -35.94 -3.58
CA VAL A 521 15.13 -35.56 -4.14
C VAL A 521 16.29 -36.27 -3.41
N CYS A 522 16.16 -36.54 -2.10
CA CYS A 522 17.13 -37.35 -1.37
C CYS A 522 17.02 -38.86 -1.67
N LEU A 523 15.83 -39.36 -2.03
CA LEU A 523 15.64 -40.77 -2.38
C LEU A 523 16.16 -41.11 -3.79
N SER A 524 16.12 -40.18 -4.75
CA SER A 524 16.64 -40.40 -6.11
C SER A 524 18.18 -40.44 -6.15
N THR A 525 18.87 -39.67 -5.31
CA THR A 525 20.33 -39.69 -5.18
C THR A 525 20.84 -40.94 -4.46
N SER A 526 20.06 -41.51 -3.51
CA SER A 526 20.43 -42.75 -2.81
C SER A 526 20.36 -44.02 -3.67
N ARG A 527 19.52 -44.04 -4.71
CA ARG A 527 19.37 -45.20 -5.61
C ARG A 527 20.44 -45.26 -6.70
N LEU A 528 21.03 -44.13 -7.09
CA LEU A 528 22.11 -44.09 -8.08
C LEU A 528 23.47 -44.53 -7.50
N VAL A 529 23.67 -44.37 -6.19
CA VAL A 529 24.92 -44.78 -5.50
C VAL A 529 24.94 -46.29 -5.16
N LYS A 530 23.82 -47.00 -5.33
CA LYS A 530 23.74 -48.46 -5.14
C LYS A 530 23.85 -49.29 -6.43
N SER A 531 24.01 -48.67 -7.60
CA SER A 531 24.19 -49.37 -8.88
C SER A 531 25.40 -48.91 -9.70
N LEU A 532 26.36 -48.26 -9.03
CA LEU A 532 27.77 -48.11 -9.44
C LEU A 532 28.62 -48.80 -8.37
#